data_AF-A0A1G6M8Z1-F1
#
_entry.id   AF-A0A1G6M8Z1-F1
#
_cell.length_a   1.000
_cell.length_b   1.000
_cell.length_c   1.000
_cell.angle_alpha   90.00
_cell.angle_beta   90.00
_cell.angle_gamma   90.00
#
_symmetry.space_group_name_H-M   'P 1'
#
loop_
_entity.id
_entity.type
_entity.pdbx_description
1 polymer ?
#
loop_
_entity_poly.entity_id
_entity_poly.type
_entity_poly.pdbx_seq_one_letter_code
_entity_poly.pdbx_strand_id
1 'polypeptide(L)'
;MKKIFAIALAIIMTLSVVVGCSGKKETPPAKSTAVTQQQQKENGKASSSAEKNKQNKQEKKAINQSANNGPVAPAGNTEARVSVEKGKAYTDKEHVAAYIHLYKTLPPNYITKGQANKLGWKTKGSLDQVAPGKSIGGDRYGNYEKKLPDKQGRTWKECDIDYVRGNRNAKRICFSNDGLIYYTSTHYQKFERLY
;
A
#
# COMPACT_ATOMS: atom_id res chain seq x y z
N MET A 1 35.53 15.81 16.94
CA MET A 1 36.70 15.02 17.38
C MET A 1 36.61 13.63 16.76
N LYS A 2 37.69 13.09 16.19
CA LYS A 2 37.71 11.74 15.58
C LYS A 2 38.56 10.82 16.44
N LYS A 3 38.10 9.60 16.73
CA LYS A 3 38.93 8.50 17.27
C LYS A 3 38.76 7.29 16.37
N ILE A 4 39.87 6.81 15.83
CA ILE A 4 39.92 5.63 14.97
C ILE A 4 40.46 4.49 15.83
N PHE A 5 39.76 3.36 15.86
CA PHE A 5 40.29 2.11 16.39
C PHE A 5 40.26 1.07 15.27
N ALA A 6 41.44 0.59 14.89
CA ALA A 6 41.63 -0.51 13.97
C ALA A 6 42.44 -1.58 14.70
N ILE A 7 41.92 -2.82 14.73
CA ILE A 7 42.49 -4.08 15.24
C ILE A 7 41.40 -5.13 14.97
N ALA A 8 41.67 -6.34 14.48
CA ALA A 8 42.84 -6.84 13.75
C ALA A 8 42.38 -7.97 12.80
N LEU A 9 43.21 -8.35 11.83
CA LEU A 9 42.91 -9.45 10.91
C LEU A 9 43.21 -10.80 11.59
N ALA A 10 42.28 -11.76 11.53
CA ALA A 10 42.51 -13.14 11.94
C ALA A 10 41.91 -14.10 10.89
N ILE A 11 42.78 -14.78 10.15
CA ILE A 11 42.41 -15.75 9.12
C ILE A 11 42.36 -17.14 9.76
N ILE A 12 41.23 -17.83 9.68
CA ILE A 12 41.17 -19.28 9.89
C ILE A 12 40.54 -19.90 8.65
N MET A 13 41.39 -20.55 7.87
CA MET A 13 41.04 -21.28 6.65
C MET A 13 41.37 -22.76 6.89
N THR A 14 40.36 -23.57 7.18
CA THR A 14 40.50 -25.04 7.24
C THR A 14 39.59 -25.68 6.21
N LEU A 15 40.22 -26.18 5.16
CA LEU A 15 39.58 -26.83 4.02
C LEU A 15 39.12 -28.24 4.41
N SER A 16 37.90 -28.64 4.05
CA SER A 16 37.43 -30.03 4.16
C SER A 16 36.73 -30.43 2.88
N VAL A 17 37.52 -30.87 1.90
CA VAL A 17 37.03 -31.48 0.66
C VAL A 17 36.70 -32.94 0.95
N VAL A 18 35.51 -33.39 0.57
CA VAL A 18 35.16 -34.81 0.49
C VAL A 18 34.70 -35.10 -0.94
N VAL A 19 35.32 -36.08 -1.58
CA VAL A 19 35.08 -36.49 -2.97
C VAL A 19 34.77 -37.99 -2.99
N GLY A 20 33.79 -38.37 -3.81
CA GLY A 20 33.37 -39.77 -3.99
C GLY A 20 31.89 -39.98 -3.64
N CYS A 21 31.10 -40.75 -4.39
CA CYS A 21 31.39 -41.50 -5.62
C CYS A 21 30.24 -41.42 -6.63
N SER A 22 30.56 -41.61 -7.90
CA SER A 22 29.59 -41.61 -9.00
C SER A 22 28.77 -42.91 -9.06
N GLY A 23 27.46 -42.79 -9.27
CA GLY A 23 26.57 -43.89 -9.67
C GLY A 23 25.59 -43.39 -10.73
N LYS A 24 25.42 -44.13 -11.83
CA LYS A 24 24.57 -43.78 -12.98
C LYS A 24 24.04 -45.07 -13.63
N LYS A 25 22.95 -44.97 -14.43
CA LYS A 25 22.08 -46.04 -14.97
C LYS A 25 20.94 -46.44 -14.01
N GLU A 26 19.73 -46.83 -14.43
CA GLU A 26 19.03 -46.75 -15.74
C GLU A 26 17.49 -46.87 -15.51
N THR A 27 16.66 -46.64 -16.53
CA THR A 27 15.17 -46.79 -16.53
C THR A 27 14.67 -47.12 -17.96
N PRO A 28 13.42 -47.57 -18.20
CA PRO A 28 12.31 -47.86 -17.26
C PRO A 28 12.10 -49.39 -17.09
N PRO A 29 11.09 -50.15 -17.62
CA PRO A 29 9.95 -49.86 -18.50
C PRO A 29 8.59 -49.70 -17.73
N ALA A 30 7.48 -50.26 -18.22
CA ALA A 30 6.09 -49.93 -17.83
C ALA A 30 5.08 -51.11 -17.86
N LYS A 31 3.97 -50.98 -17.11
CA LYS A 31 2.55 -51.40 -17.37
C LYS A 31 1.76 -51.39 -16.03
N SER A 32 0.44 -51.30 -15.89
CA SER A 32 -0.77 -50.87 -16.65
C SER A 32 -1.97 -51.68 -16.06
N THR A 33 -3.23 -51.28 -16.32
CA THR A 33 -4.52 -51.86 -15.82
C THR A 33 -4.95 -51.31 -14.44
N ALA A 34 -6.06 -50.58 -14.17
CA ALA A 34 -7.36 -50.26 -14.80
C ALA A 34 -8.60 -51.05 -14.26
N VAL A 35 -9.72 -50.32 -14.03
CA VAL A 35 -11.17 -50.68 -13.90
C VAL A 35 -11.83 -49.69 -12.89
N THR A 36 -12.79 -48.79 -13.13
CA THR A 36 -13.96 -48.60 -14.05
C THR A 36 -15.32 -48.69 -13.31
N GLN A 37 -16.01 -47.55 -13.13
CA GLN A 37 -17.48 -47.34 -12.97
C GLN A 37 -18.16 -47.81 -11.65
N GLN A 38 -19.33 -47.29 -11.18
CA GLN A 38 -20.59 -46.92 -11.86
C GLN A 38 -21.30 -45.61 -11.36
N GLN A 39 -22.58 -45.40 -11.74
CA GLN A 39 -23.26 -44.10 -11.91
C GLN A 39 -24.81 -44.18 -11.83
N GLN A 40 -25.48 -43.18 -11.23
CA GLN A 40 -26.90 -42.73 -11.46
C GLN A 40 -27.07 -41.33 -10.78
N LYS A 41 -27.78 -40.28 -11.27
CA LYS A 41 -29.14 -40.09 -11.87
C LYS A 41 -30.29 -40.24 -10.84
N GLU A 42 -31.37 -39.44 -10.79
CA GLU A 42 -31.82 -38.17 -11.45
C GLU A 42 -33.13 -37.67 -10.74
N ASN A 43 -33.82 -36.53 -10.95
CA ASN A 43 -33.69 -35.28 -11.75
C ASN A 43 -34.60 -34.16 -11.17
N GLY A 44 -34.35 -32.88 -11.51
CA GLY A 44 -35.39 -31.85 -11.76
C GLY A 44 -35.94 -30.97 -10.61
N LYS A 45 -35.92 -29.63 -10.81
CA LYS A 45 -37.11 -28.75 -11.07
C LYS A 45 -36.66 -27.33 -11.46
N ALA A 46 -37.52 -26.56 -12.15
CA ALA A 46 -37.17 -25.28 -12.78
C ALA A 46 -38.00 -24.07 -12.31
N SER A 47 -37.41 -22.87 -12.38
CA SER A 47 -37.99 -21.53 -12.71
C SER A 47 -36.87 -20.51 -12.44
N SER A 48 -36.45 -19.61 -13.35
CA SER A 48 -37.14 -18.40 -13.84
C SER A 48 -37.61 -17.47 -12.69
N SER A 49 -37.41 -16.15 -12.75
CA SER A 49 -37.38 -15.29 -13.94
C SER A 49 -36.28 -14.19 -13.89
N ALA A 50 -36.04 -13.54 -15.03
CA ALA A 50 -35.27 -12.31 -15.15
C ALA A 50 -36.06 -11.33 -16.04
N GLU A 51 -36.30 -10.11 -15.56
CA GLU A 51 -37.11 -9.11 -16.26
C GLU A 51 -36.45 -7.72 -16.26
N LYS A 52 -36.87 -6.86 -17.19
CA LYS A 52 -35.98 -5.88 -17.84
C LYS A 52 -36.74 -4.68 -18.41
N ASN A 53 -36.64 -3.51 -17.77
CA ASN A 53 -36.84 -2.16 -18.31
C ASN A 53 -36.71 -1.14 -17.16
N LYS A 54 -36.60 0.18 -17.33
CA LYS A 54 -36.02 1.13 -18.31
C LYS A 54 -36.72 2.46 -18.01
N GLN A 55 -35.93 3.53 -17.79
CA GLN A 55 -36.39 4.93 -17.86
C GLN A 55 -37.43 5.34 -16.76
N ASN A 56 -37.67 6.63 -16.48
CA ASN A 56 -37.38 7.82 -17.28
C ASN A 56 -36.96 9.08 -16.49
N LYS A 57 -36.42 10.04 -17.23
CA LYS A 57 -36.48 11.51 -16.96
C LYS A 57 -37.95 11.98 -16.97
N GLN A 58 -38.36 13.19 -16.57
CA GLN A 58 -37.70 14.47 -16.24
C GLN A 58 -38.71 15.37 -15.50
N GLU A 59 -38.27 16.42 -14.80
CA GLU A 59 -38.87 17.76 -15.03
C GLU A 59 -37.98 18.93 -14.58
N LYS A 60 -38.40 20.17 -14.90
CA LYS A 60 -37.64 21.43 -14.68
C LYS A 60 -38.58 22.57 -14.27
N LYS A 61 -38.12 23.44 -13.36
CA LYS A 61 -38.45 24.88 -13.29
C LYS A 61 -37.26 25.57 -12.59
N ALA A 62 -36.44 26.44 -13.19
CA ALA A 62 -36.70 27.71 -13.90
C ALA A 62 -37.20 28.83 -12.95
N ILE A 63 -36.71 30.08 -12.99
CA ILE A 63 -35.62 30.76 -13.74
C ILE A 63 -35.27 32.04 -12.95
N ASN A 64 -34.01 32.49 -12.89
CA ASN A 64 -33.64 33.88 -13.26
C ASN A 64 -32.13 34.16 -13.31
N GLN A 65 -31.79 35.29 -13.91
CA GLN A 65 -30.44 35.70 -14.29
C GLN A 65 -29.97 36.93 -13.50
N SER A 66 -28.66 37.06 -13.33
CA SER A 66 -27.99 38.36 -13.29
C SER A 66 -26.58 38.19 -13.86
N ALA A 67 -26.16 39.10 -14.73
CA ALA A 67 -24.90 39.01 -15.45
C ALA A 67 -23.93 40.09 -14.96
N ASN A 68 -22.66 39.72 -14.82
CA ASN A 68 -21.55 40.68 -14.84
C ASN A 68 -20.31 39.98 -15.38
N ASN A 69 -19.68 40.57 -16.40
CA ASN A 69 -18.55 39.99 -17.10
C ASN A 69 -17.23 40.47 -16.49
N GLY A 70 -16.36 39.52 -16.14
CA GLY A 70 -14.97 39.76 -15.75
C GLY A 70 -14.13 38.52 -16.06
N PRO A 71 -12.79 38.63 -16.22
CA PRO A 71 -11.97 37.50 -16.64
C PRO A 71 -11.97 36.36 -15.60
N VAL A 72 -12.66 35.26 -15.90
CA VAL A 72 -12.73 34.09 -15.03
C VAL A 72 -11.42 33.31 -15.10
N ALA A 73 -10.49 33.63 -14.20
CA ALA A 73 -9.43 32.70 -13.82
C ALA A 73 -10.07 31.40 -13.28
N PRO A 74 -9.51 30.21 -13.59
CA PRO A 74 -10.15 28.94 -13.23
C PRO A 74 -10.25 28.79 -11.71
N ALA A 75 -11.48 28.80 -11.21
CA ALA A 75 -11.79 28.70 -9.79
C ALA A 75 -11.46 27.31 -9.24
N GLY A 76 -10.24 27.15 -8.73
CA GLY A 76 -9.86 26.01 -7.91
C GLY A 76 -10.64 26.04 -6.59
N ASN A 77 -11.13 24.85 -6.18
CA ASN A 77 -11.84 24.64 -4.93
C ASN A 77 -11.06 25.17 -3.72
N THR A 78 -11.58 26.22 -3.07
CA THR A 78 -11.00 26.77 -1.83
C THR A 78 -11.51 25.98 -0.63
N GLU A 79 -11.00 24.75 -0.48
CA GLU A 79 -11.18 24.02 0.78
C GLU A 79 -10.43 24.75 1.90
N ALA A 80 -11.01 24.72 3.11
CA ALA A 80 -10.39 25.32 4.28
C ALA A 80 -9.02 24.67 4.52
N ARG A 81 -7.94 25.46 4.43
CA ARG A 81 -6.56 24.94 4.51
C ARG A 81 -6.33 24.29 5.87
N VAL A 82 -6.26 22.96 5.88
CA VAL A 82 -5.99 22.14 7.05
C VAL A 82 -4.69 22.59 7.71
N SER A 83 -4.81 23.06 8.96
CA SER A 83 -3.67 23.59 9.73
C SER A 83 -2.97 22.46 10.48
N VAL A 84 -1.64 22.48 10.46
CA VAL A 84 -0.81 21.45 11.11
C VAL A 84 0.38 22.09 11.82
N GLU A 85 0.66 21.63 13.03
CA GLU A 85 1.77 22.10 13.85
C GLU A 85 2.94 21.10 13.78
N LYS A 86 4.16 21.61 13.57
CA LYS A 86 5.38 20.78 13.53
C LYS A 86 5.58 20.06 14.86
N GLY A 87 5.69 18.73 14.80
CA GLY A 87 5.91 17.89 15.99
C GLY A 87 4.63 17.42 16.69
N LYS A 88 3.43 17.84 16.28
CA LYS A 88 2.18 17.14 16.68
C LYS A 88 2.05 15.82 15.93
N ALA A 89 1.38 14.87 16.58
CA ALA A 89 1.00 13.60 15.99
C ALA A 89 -0.31 13.72 15.19
N TYR A 90 -0.37 13.07 14.03
CA TYR A 90 -1.55 13.01 13.14
C TYR A 90 -1.64 11.61 12.51
N THR A 91 -2.85 11.15 12.20
CA THR A 91 -3.08 9.82 11.59
C THR A 91 -4.12 9.82 10.47
N ASP A 92 -4.95 10.85 10.35
CA ASP A 92 -6.00 11.01 9.34
C ASP A 92 -5.44 11.45 7.97
N LYS A 93 -6.24 11.32 6.89
CA LYS A 93 -5.80 11.63 5.52
C LYS A 93 -5.36 13.08 5.40
N GLU A 94 -6.20 13.99 5.89
CA GLU A 94 -6.12 15.43 5.70
C GLU A 94 -4.88 16.04 6.38
N HIS A 95 -4.72 15.84 7.70
CA HIS A 95 -3.59 16.42 8.43
C HIS A 95 -2.28 15.72 8.11
N VAL A 96 -2.25 14.40 7.87
CA VAL A 96 -1.00 13.72 7.47
C VAL A 96 -0.53 14.19 6.09
N ALA A 97 -1.44 14.40 5.14
CA ALA A 97 -1.10 14.97 3.84
C ALA A 97 -0.57 16.42 3.97
N ALA A 98 -1.27 17.27 4.73
CA ALA A 98 -0.84 18.65 4.97
C ALA A 98 0.53 18.72 5.67
N TYR A 99 0.79 17.84 6.65
CA TYR A 99 2.06 17.77 7.37
C TYR A 99 3.22 17.34 6.46
N ILE A 100 3.01 16.32 5.63
CA ILE A 100 4.01 15.90 4.62
C ILE A 100 4.24 17.03 3.61
N HIS A 101 3.18 17.73 3.17
CA HIS A 101 3.30 18.83 2.23
C HIS A 101 4.11 19.99 2.82
N LEU A 102 3.84 20.40 4.05
CA LEU A 102 4.47 21.56 4.69
C LEU A 102 5.89 21.26 5.20
N TYR A 103 6.10 20.12 5.87
CA TYR A 103 7.35 19.81 6.56
C TYR A 103 8.25 18.79 5.85
N LYS A 104 7.82 18.25 4.70
CA LYS A 104 8.55 17.26 3.86
C LYS A 104 9.00 16.01 4.61
N THR A 105 8.31 15.69 5.70
CA THR A 105 8.55 14.53 6.58
C THR A 105 7.25 14.05 7.19
N LEU A 106 7.25 12.90 7.87
CA LEU A 106 6.08 12.37 8.56
C LEU A 106 5.90 12.96 9.97
N PRO A 107 4.67 12.97 10.51
CA PRO A 107 4.42 13.19 11.93
C PRO A 107 5.21 12.22 12.84
N PRO A 108 5.60 12.61 14.07
CA PRO A 108 6.50 11.84 14.95
C PRO A 108 5.86 10.58 15.59
N ASN A 109 4.58 10.30 15.31
CA ASN A 109 3.93 9.03 15.59
C ASN A 109 4.22 7.96 14.52
N TYR A 110 4.87 8.30 13.40
CA TYR A 110 5.26 7.30 12.40
C TYR A 110 6.61 6.65 12.69
N ILE A 111 6.68 5.33 12.49
CA ILE A 111 7.91 4.53 12.50
C ILE A 111 7.94 3.60 11.29
N THR A 112 9.13 3.33 10.76
CA THR A 112 9.28 2.37 9.64
C THR A 112 8.99 0.94 10.09
N LYS A 113 8.67 0.05 9.14
CA LYS A 113 8.58 -1.41 9.39
C LYS A 113 9.86 -1.92 10.06
N GLY A 114 11.02 -1.43 9.63
CA GLY A 114 12.32 -1.76 10.23
C GLY A 114 12.51 -1.30 11.68
N GLN A 115 11.89 -0.19 12.09
CA GLN A 115 11.86 0.25 13.49
C GLN A 115 10.84 -0.55 14.31
N ALA A 116 9.63 -0.79 13.79
CA ALA A 116 8.62 -1.60 14.46
C ALA A 116 9.09 -3.05 14.71
N ASN A 117 9.75 -3.67 13.72
CA ASN A 117 10.31 -5.03 13.86
C ASN A 117 11.35 -5.11 14.99
N LYS A 118 12.15 -4.06 15.21
CA LYS A 118 13.13 -4.00 16.33
C LYS A 118 12.48 -3.90 17.71
N LEU A 119 11.22 -3.47 17.78
CA LEU A 119 10.40 -3.48 19.00
C LEU A 119 9.67 -4.83 19.20
N GLY A 120 9.82 -5.78 18.27
CA GLY A 120 9.18 -7.09 18.33
C GLY A 120 7.89 -7.23 17.51
N TRP A 121 7.57 -6.26 16.65
CA TRP A 121 6.41 -6.36 15.75
C TRP A 121 6.58 -7.51 14.74
N LYS A 122 5.53 -8.33 14.57
CA LYS A 122 5.55 -9.53 13.71
C LYS A 122 4.81 -9.34 12.39
N THR A 123 4.75 -8.11 11.87
CA THR A 123 4.03 -7.68 10.63
C THR A 123 2.50 -7.83 10.61
N LYS A 124 1.91 -8.64 11.50
CA LYS A 124 0.47 -8.80 11.74
C LYS A 124 0.16 -8.62 13.23
N GLY A 125 -0.96 -7.99 13.56
CA GLY A 125 -1.30 -7.61 14.94
C GLY A 125 -0.25 -6.74 15.64
N SER A 126 -0.34 -6.70 16.97
CA SER A 126 0.63 -6.26 17.99
C SER A 126 1.40 -4.94 17.87
N LEU A 127 1.25 -4.14 16.80
CA LEU A 127 1.97 -2.86 16.67
C LEU A 127 1.63 -1.91 17.82
N ASP A 128 0.35 -1.82 18.18
CA ASP A 128 -0.16 -1.06 19.33
C ASP A 128 0.35 -1.57 20.69
N GLN A 129 0.79 -2.84 20.77
CA GLN A 129 1.33 -3.44 21.98
C GLN A 129 2.83 -3.17 22.14
N VAL A 130 3.60 -3.21 21.04
CA VAL A 130 5.06 -3.00 21.06
C VAL A 130 5.48 -1.56 20.80
N ALA A 131 4.60 -0.76 20.20
CA ALA A 131 4.81 0.65 19.90
C ALA A 131 3.50 1.45 20.10
N PRO A 132 3.02 1.61 21.35
CA PRO A 132 1.78 2.33 21.64
C PRO A 132 1.71 3.71 20.99
N GLY A 133 0.58 4.00 20.35
CA GLY A 133 0.36 5.28 19.65
C GLY A 133 1.21 5.50 18.39
N LYS A 134 1.88 4.45 17.85
CA LYS A 134 2.64 4.54 16.59
C LYS A 134 1.91 3.94 15.39
N SER A 135 2.24 4.45 14.21
CA SER A 135 1.75 3.99 12.91
C SER A 135 2.91 3.64 11.97
N ILE A 136 2.71 2.73 11.01
CA ILE A 136 3.77 2.39 10.05
C ILE A 136 3.92 3.49 8.99
N GLY A 137 5.15 3.93 8.72
CA GLY A 137 5.43 4.83 7.61
C GLY A 137 6.90 5.20 7.42
N GLY A 138 7.22 5.70 6.23
CA GLY A 138 8.54 6.18 5.83
C GLY A 138 9.35 5.19 4.99
N ASP A 139 8.90 3.93 4.90
CA ASP A 139 9.43 2.91 4.00
C ASP A 139 9.19 3.27 2.52
N ARG A 140 10.03 2.74 1.62
CA ARG A 140 9.91 2.94 0.16
C ARG A 140 8.63 2.28 -0.38
N TYR A 141 7.81 3.06 -1.10
CA TYR A 141 6.78 2.53 -1.99
C TYR A 141 7.39 2.18 -3.36
N GLY A 142 7.01 1.03 -3.92
CA GLY A 142 7.67 0.48 -5.11
C GLY A 142 7.25 1.07 -6.45
N ASN A 143 6.01 1.55 -6.55
CA ASN A 143 5.30 1.93 -7.79
C ASN A 143 5.41 0.90 -8.94
N TYR A 144 5.56 -0.40 -8.63
CA TYR A 144 5.80 -1.44 -9.64
C TYR A 144 4.67 -1.57 -10.69
N GLU A 145 3.44 -1.24 -10.29
CA GLU A 145 2.25 -1.22 -11.16
C GLU A 145 2.05 0.12 -11.90
N LYS A 146 2.98 1.08 -11.74
CA LYS A 146 2.98 2.41 -12.39
C LYS A 146 1.69 3.22 -12.23
N LYS A 147 1.00 3.04 -11.10
CA LYS A 147 -0.24 3.76 -10.74
C LYS A 147 -0.02 5.22 -10.35
N LEU A 148 1.19 5.57 -9.92
CA LEU A 148 1.61 6.95 -9.63
C LEU A 148 2.54 7.45 -10.74
N PRO A 149 2.62 8.77 -11.01
CA PRO A 149 3.47 9.29 -12.07
C PRO A 149 4.97 9.06 -11.80
N ASP A 150 5.66 8.39 -12.72
CA ASP A 150 7.12 8.23 -12.67
C ASP A 150 7.86 9.44 -13.27
N LYS A 151 9.11 9.64 -12.85
CA LYS A 151 10.05 10.66 -13.34
C LYS A 151 11.47 10.24 -12.94
N GLN A 152 12.49 10.54 -13.74
CA GLN A 152 13.88 10.29 -13.37
C GLN A 152 14.23 11.01 -12.05
N GLY A 153 14.86 10.30 -11.11
CA GLY A 153 15.16 10.81 -9.77
C GLY A 153 13.97 10.87 -8.80
N ARG A 154 12.74 10.59 -9.23
CA ARG A 154 11.59 10.47 -8.32
C ARG A 154 11.68 9.17 -7.52
N THR A 155 11.43 9.27 -6.23
CA THR A 155 11.29 8.15 -5.30
C THR A 155 10.03 8.32 -4.48
N TRP A 156 9.35 7.22 -4.18
CA TRP A 156 8.11 7.21 -3.41
C TRP A 156 8.30 6.56 -2.04
N LYS A 157 7.62 7.09 -1.03
CA LYS A 157 7.46 6.52 0.31
C LYS A 157 5.99 6.31 0.62
N GLU A 158 5.68 5.43 1.57
CA GLU A 158 4.32 5.20 2.06
C GLU A 158 4.17 5.43 3.57
N CYS A 159 2.94 5.68 4.02
CA CYS A 159 2.52 5.61 5.42
C CYS A 159 1.06 5.12 5.56
N ASP A 160 0.75 4.53 6.71
CA ASP A 160 -0.61 4.14 7.11
C ASP A 160 -1.45 5.35 7.49
N ILE A 161 -2.75 5.29 7.20
CA ILE A 161 -3.73 6.33 7.55
C ILE A 161 -4.85 5.69 8.37
N ASP A 162 -5.39 6.39 9.36
CA ASP A 162 -6.39 5.90 10.33
C ASP A 162 -6.02 4.58 11.02
N TYR A 163 -4.73 4.36 11.30
CA TYR A 163 -4.31 3.26 12.17
C TYR A 163 -4.51 3.64 13.64
N VAL A 164 -5.09 2.71 14.41
CA VAL A 164 -5.35 2.89 15.85
C VAL A 164 -4.78 1.72 16.65
N ARG A 165 -5.16 0.47 16.29
CA ARG A 165 -4.72 -0.76 16.97
C ARG A 165 -4.96 -2.02 16.14
N GLY A 166 -4.30 -3.12 16.50
CA GLY A 166 -4.47 -4.42 15.86
C GLY A 166 -3.86 -4.49 14.47
N ASN A 167 -4.60 -5.07 13.51
CA ASN A 167 -4.14 -5.22 12.13
C ASN A 167 -4.14 -3.88 11.36
N ARG A 168 -3.13 -3.68 10.50
CA ARG A 168 -3.09 -2.55 9.58
C ARG A 168 -4.28 -2.61 8.61
N ASN A 169 -4.94 -1.48 8.41
CA ASN A 169 -6.08 -1.33 7.50
C ASN A 169 -5.62 -1.23 6.02
N ALA A 170 -6.53 -0.84 5.11
CA ALA A 170 -6.26 -0.66 3.68
C ALA A 170 -5.85 0.78 3.25
N LYS A 171 -5.83 1.75 4.19
CA LYS A 171 -5.67 3.18 3.91
C LYS A 171 -4.20 3.62 3.97
N ARG A 172 -3.72 4.35 2.96
CA ARG A 172 -2.33 4.82 2.86
C ARG A 172 -2.23 6.19 2.21
N ILE A 173 -1.17 6.93 2.55
CA ILE A 173 -0.61 7.95 1.67
C ILE A 173 0.68 7.42 1.04
N CYS A 174 0.85 7.66 -0.26
CA CYS A 174 2.10 7.56 -0.99
C CYS A 174 2.58 8.97 -1.36
N PHE A 175 3.80 9.33 -0.98
CA PHE A 175 4.36 10.67 -1.19
C PHE A 175 5.74 10.61 -1.85
N SER A 176 6.03 11.57 -2.73
CA SER A 176 7.29 11.62 -3.48
C SER A 176 8.33 12.54 -2.84
N ASN A 177 9.60 12.31 -3.15
CA ASN A 177 10.70 13.23 -2.80
C ASN A 177 10.59 14.60 -3.49
N ASP A 178 9.87 14.71 -4.61
CA ASP A 178 9.59 15.97 -5.30
C ASP A 178 8.21 16.59 -4.99
N GLY A 179 7.55 16.12 -3.93
CA GLY A 179 6.45 16.82 -3.27
C GLY A 179 5.02 16.43 -3.68
N LEU A 180 4.84 15.44 -4.57
CA LEU A 180 3.53 14.88 -4.89
C LEU A 180 3.00 14.03 -3.73
N ILE A 181 1.70 14.07 -3.47
CA ILE A 181 1.03 13.31 -2.40
C ILE A 181 -0.27 12.70 -2.93
N TYR A 182 -0.34 11.38 -2.86
CA TYR A 182 -1.50 10.59 -3.27
C TYR A 182 -2.03 9.75 -2.11
N TYR A 183 -3.34 9.68 -1.95
CA TYR A 183 -4.02 8.80 -0.99
C TYR A 183 -4.64 7.59 -1.69
N THR A 184 -4.75 6.48 -0.95
CA THR A 184 -5.54 5.31 -1.35
C THR A 184 -6.29 4.75 -0.14
N SER A 185 -7.59 4.54 -0.28
CA SER A 185 -8.42 3.80 0.67
C SER A 185 -8.50 2.29 0.36
N THR A 186 -7.91 1.87 -0.76
CA THR A 186 -8.20 0.59 -1.43
C THR A 186 -6.98 -0.32 -1.54
N HIS A 187 -6.04 -0.25 -0.59
CA HIS A 187 -4.81 -1.05 -0.58
C HIS A 187 -4.04 -0.93 -1.92
N TYR A 188 -3.75 0.32 -2.31
CA TYR A 188 -3.05 0.69 -3.55
C TYR A 188 -3.78 0.32 -4.87
N GLN A 189 -5.06 -0.07 -4.86
CA GLN A 189 -5.81 -0.35 -6.09
C GLN A 189 -6.10 0.93 -6.90
N LYS A 190 -6.64 1.96 -6.24
CA LYS A 190 -6.95 3.28 -6.80
C LYS A 190 -6.31 4.39 -5.97
N PHE A 191 -5.96 5.50 -6.59
CA PHE A 191 -5.35 6.65 -5.93
C PHE A 191 -6.08 7.98 -6.22
N GLU A 192 -6.08 8.85 -5.22
CA GLU A 192 -6.57 10.23 -5.21
C GLU A 192 -5.35 11.15 -5.07
N ARG A 193 -5.18 12.19 -5.91
CA ARG A 193 -4.10 13.17 -5.70
C ARG A 193 -4.57 14.25 -4.72
N LEU A 194 -3.80 14.45 -3.65
CA LEU A 194 -4.04 15.51 -2.66
C LEU A 194 -3.16 16.75 -2.94
N TYR A 195 -1.91 16.52 -3.36
CA TYR A 195 -0.95 17.57 -3.76
C TYR A 195 -0.15 17.10 -4.99
#